data_AF-A0A6J7D6B6-F1
#
_entry.id   AF-A0A6J7D6B6-F1
#
_cell.length_a   1.000
_cell.length_b   1.000
_cell.length_c   1.000
_cell.angle_alpha   90.00
_cell.angle_beta   90.00
_cell.angle_gamma   90.00
#
_symmetry.space_group_name_H-M   'P 1'
#
loop_
_entity.id
_entity.type
_entity.pdbx_description
1 polymer ?
#
loop_
_entity_poly.entity_id
_entity_poly.type
_entity_poly.pdbx_seq_one_letter_code
_entity_poly.pdbx_strand_id
1 'polypeptide(L)'
;MKSKSTSSAPEEVIKDARKQGRRDGKNQIPRQEWEHNSVPYLMQLQRQYAAFGRELDLQLEEKKLAKESQKVSAIRTEIQEKGKSNALAGNLARAEAELAVVQAKLDGGVEEVPLAKFARIRLISNTFYLPFLFLLFIGEFTITAPAFRILLGEKVGPSLIVTLAVSGLSVGAAHILGIYFKSLFDRNRPKSGVYNAMFAVVGVLLIGTITFLSNIRGRNSVLTSGNLTGMSENGKIFYLWAFYTLLQLTFVGVGIAISFMHYSEIESAVARAKRKVWFLRYLQNRRNSAKLKSGASIEESDIDTSKMHDRELEVMESKKILLRAQYEEAVAVYRDANIQSRRDEMSGAHASLQASELDFRTSGLEFSTSELVGAR
;
A
#
# COMPACT_ATOMS: atom_id res chain seq x y z
N MET A 1 -17.20 -43.84 -54.45
CA MET A 1 -16.44 -43.20 -53.35
C MET A 1 -15.53 -42.15 -53.98
N LYS A 2 -15.71 -40.86 -53.66
CA LYS A 2 -14.79 -39.79 -54.12
C LYS A 2 -13.48 -39.97 -53.35
N SER A 3 -12.37 -40.19 -54.05
CA SER A 3 -11.04 -40.27 -53.43
C SER A 3 -10.75 -38.95 -52.71
N LYS A 4 -10.76 -38.97 -51.37
CA LYS A 4 -10.19 -37.86 -50.59
C LYS A 4 -8.70 -37.85 -50.90
N SER A 5 -8.23 -36.75 -51.49
CA SER A 5 -6.81 -36.49 -51.69
C SER A 5 -6.08 -36.67 -50.37
N THR A 6 -5.09 -37.56 -50.30
CA THR A 6 -4.21 -37.79 -49.15
C THR A 6 -3.08 -36.77 -49.07
N SER A 7 -3.24 -35.64 -49.76
CA SER A 7 -2.21 -34.61 -49.90
C SER A 7 -2.04 -33.84 -48.59
N SER A 8 -0.78 -33.65 -48.19
CA SER A 8 -0.42 -32.80 -47.07
C SER A 8 -0.45 -31.32 -47.45
N ALA A 9 -0.28 -31.01 -48.74
CA ALA A 9 -0.29 -29.66 -49.31
C ALA A 9 -1.70 -29.13 -49.61
N PRO A 10 -1.91 -27.80 -49.59
CA PRO A 10 -3.19 -27.19 -49.96
C PRO A 10 -3.62 -27.58 -51.38
N GLU A 11 -4.90 -27.90 -51.56
CA GLU A 11 -5.44 -28.39 -52.84
C GLU A 11 -5.22 -27.39 -53.99
N GLU A 12 -5.23 -26.10 -53.69
CA GLU A 12 -4.95 -25.02 -54.64
C GLU A 12 -3.50 -25.06 -55.14
N VAL A 13 -2.53 -25.25 -54.24
CA VAL A 13 -1.11 -25.36 -54.59
C VAL A 13 -0.86 -26.60 -55.45
N ILE A 14 -1.46 -27.73 -55.10
CA ILE A 14 -1.36 -28.97 -55.89
C ILE A 14 -1.97 -28.82 -57.29
N LYS A 15 -3.15 -28.17 -57.39
CA LYS A 15 -3.79 -27.91 -58.68
C LYS A 15 -2.96 -26.98 -59.54
N ASP A 16 -2.40 -25.93 -58.95
CA ASP A 16 -1.54 -24.97 -59.64
C ASP A 16 -0.23 -25.63 -60.12
N ALA A 17 0.47 -26.35 -59.23
CA ALA A 17 1.69 -27.09 -59.55
C ALA A 17 1.48 -28.08 -60.68
N ARG A 18 0.36 -28.82 -60.66
CA ARG A 18 -0.01 -29.76 -61.73
C ARG A 18 -0.30 -29.06 -63.05
N LYS A 19 -1.02 -27.93 -63.02
CA LYS A 19 -1.36 -27.15 -64.22
C LYS A 19 -0.11 -26.55 -64.85
N GLN A 20 0.76 -25.96 -64.03
CA GLN A 20 1.99 -25.35 -64.47
C GLN A 20 2.99 -26.40 -64.96
N GLY A 21 3.12 -27.53 -64.27
CA GLY A 21 3.93 -28.67 -64.72
C GLY A 21 3.52 -29.15 -66.12
N ARG A 22 2.23 -29.36 -66.38
CA ARG A 22 1.72 -29.74 -67.71
C ARG A 22 1.99 -28.71 -68.80
N ARG A 23 1.96 -27.42 -68.45
CA ARG A 23 2.23 -26.33 -69.39
C ARG A 23 3.71 -26.30 -69.75
N ASP A 24 4.56 -26.38 -68.75
CA ASP A 24 6.02 -26.33 -68.92
C ASP A 24 6.53 -27.57 -69.65
N GLY A 25 5.99 -28.76 -69.35
CA GLY A 25 6.37 -29.98 -70.06
C GLY A 25 5.96 -29.98 -71.55
N LYS A 26 4.77 -29.46 -71.89
CA LYS A 26 4.38 -29.24 -73.31
C LYS A 26 5.32 -28.28 -74.04
N ASN A 27 5.91 -27.33 -73.31
CA ASN A 27 6.86 -26.34 -73.82
C ASN A 27 8.32 -26.79 -73.69
N GLN A 28 8.57 -28.02 -73.23
CA GLN A 28 9.91 -28.57 -73.00
C GLN A 28 10.76 -27.71 -72.05
N ILE A 29 10.14 -27.16 -71.02
CA ILE A 29 10.79 -26.42 -69.92
C ILE A 29 10.81 -27.35 -68.71
N PRO A 30 11.95 -27.54 -68.02
CA PRO A 30 13.29 -27.02 -68.34
C PRO A 30 13.91 -27.71 -69.57
N ARG A 31 14.98 -27.15 -70.13
CA ARG A 31 15.80 -27.83 -71.15
C ARG A 31 16.89 -28.68 -70.48
N GLN A 32 17.53 -29.58 -71.23
CA GLN A 32 18.50 -30.54 -70.70
C GLN A 32 19.76 -29.85 -70.13
N GLU A 33 20.11 -28.68 -70.66
CA GLU A 33 21.24 -27.87 -70.22
C GLU A 33 20.94 -27.02 -68.98
N TRP A 34 19.69 -27.06 -68.46
CA TRP A 34 19.31 -26.25 -67.32
C TRP A 34 19.79 -26.87 -66.00
N GLU A 35 20.51 -26.06 -65.23
CA GLU A 35 21.05 -26.47 -63.93
C GLU A 35 19.98 -26.49 -62.83
N HIS A 36 20.36 -26.91 -61.61
CA HIS A 36 19.48 -26.87 -60.45
C HIS A 36 18.95 -25.45 -60.19
N ASN A 37 17.73 -25.33 -59.66
CA ASN A 37 17.10 -24.05 -59.31
C ASN A 37 16.95 -23.05 -60.48
N SER A 38 16.72 -23.55 -61.70
CA SER A 38 16.59 -22.73 -62.92
C SER A 38 15.14 -22.58 -63.41
N VAL A 39 14.22 -23.41 -62.92
CA VAL A 39 12.81 -23.39 -63.32
C VAL A 39 12.08 -22.25 -62.60
N PRO A 40 11.57 -21.21 -63.31
CA PRO A 40 11.00 -20.03 -62.67
C PRO A 40 9.86 -20.32 -61.70
N TYR A 41 9.01 -21.31 -62.02
CA TYR A 41 7.92 -21.72 -61.14
C TYR A 41 8.43 -22.34 -59.82
N LEU A 42 9.39 -23.26 -59.90
CA LEU A 42 9.97 -23.91 -58.72
C LEU A 42 10.73 -22.90 -57.84
N MET A 43 11.41 -21.93 -58.45
CA MET A 43 12.04 -20.80 -57.75
C MET A 43 11.01 -19.94 -57.00
N GLN A 44 9.89 -19.60 -57.63
CA GLN A 44 8.82 -18.83 -57.00
C GLN A 44 8.20 -19.60 -55.83
N LEU A 45 7.95 -20.89 -56.02
CA LEU A 45 7.42 -21.78 -55.00
C LEU A 45 8.38 -21.89 -53.80
N GLN A 46 9.68 -22.07 -54.06
CA GLN A 46 10.71 -22.09 -53.01
C GLN A 46 10.72 -20.79 -52.21
N ARG A 47 10.72 -19.63 -52.88
CA ARG A 47 10.70 -18.31 -52.21
C ARG A 47 9.46 -18.11 -51.34
N GLN A 48 8.30 -18.55 -51.81
CA GLN A 48 7.05 -18.44 -51.06
C GLN A 48 7.08 -19.30 -49.79
N TYR A 49 7.51 -20.56 -49.90
CA TYR A 49 7.60 -21.46 -48.75
C TYR A 49 8.74 -21.08 -47.79
N ALA A 50 9.86 -20.55 -48.29
CA ALA A 50 10.91 -19.97 -47.45
C ALA A 50 10.42 -18.73 -46.68
N ALA A 51 9.60 -17.88 -47.29
CA ALA A 51 8.98 -16.75 -46.60
C ALA A 51 8.03 -17.19 -45.48
N PHE A 52 7.22 -18.21 -45.70
CA PHE A 52 6.37 -18.79 -44.65
C PHE A 52 7.18 -19.43 -43.52
N GLY A 53 8.29 -20.10 -43.84
CA GLY A 53 9.19 -20.66 -42.83
C GLY A 53 9.77 -19.59 -41.90
N ARG A 54 10.20 -18.46 -42.46
CA ARG A 54 10.74 -17.32 -41.68
C ARG A 54 9.71 -16.68 -40.76
N GLU A 55 8.47 -16.53 -41.22
CA GLU A 55 7.39 -16.02 -40.38
C GLU A 55 7.14 -16.94 -39.18
N LEU A 56 7.17 -18.27 -39.39
CA LEU A 56 7.07 -19.24 -38.30
C LEU A 56 8.28 -19.22 -37.34
N ASP A 57 9.49 -18.95 -37.85
CA ASP A 57 10.68 -18.74 -37.01
C ASP A 57 10.54 -17.50 -36.12
N LEU A 58 10.11 -16.38 -36.70
CA LEU A 58 9.92 -15.12 -35.99
C LEU A 58 8.86 -15.27 -34.89
N GLN A 59 7.70 -15.87 -35.22
CA GLN A 59 6.64 -16.13 -34.23
C GLN A 59 7.11 -17.03 -33.09
N LEU A 60 7.98 -18.01 -33.38
CA LEU A 60 8.53 -18.92 -32.36
C LEU A 60 9.51 -18.19 -31.43
N GLU A 61 10.38 -17.33 -31.96
CA GLU A 61 11.29 -16.51 -31.15
C GLU A 61 10.53 -15.47 -30.31
N GLU A 62 9.51 -14.81 -30.86
CA GLU A 62 8.65 -13.90 -30.09
C GLU A 62 7.96 -14.62 -28.92
N LYS A 63 7.46 -15.84 -29.15
CA LYS A 63 6.84 -16.67 -28.11
C LYS A 63 7.82 -17.09 -27.02
N LYS A 64 9.06 -17.44 -27.39
CA LYS A 64 10.13 -17.72 -26.41
C LYS A 64 10.45 -16.49 -25.56
N LEU A 65 10.61 -15.33 -26.19
CA LEU A 65 10.92 -14.07 -25.52
C LEU A 65 9.77 -13.64 -24.58
N ALA A 66 8.51 -13.82 -25.01
CA ALA A 66 7.35 -13.58 -24.16
C ALA A 66 7.34 -14.48 -22.91
N LYS A 67 7.69 -15.77 -23.07
CA LYS A 67 7.81 -16.73 -21.95
C LYS A 67 8.88 -16.30 -20.95
N GLU A 68 10.05 -15.88 -21.43
CA GLU A 68 11.13 -15.42 -20.55
C GLU A 68 10.75 -14.11 -19.83
N SER A 69 10.16 -13.15 -20.54
CA SER A 69 9.66 -11.91 -19.96
C SER A 69 8.61 -12.16 -18.87
N GLN A 70 7.70 -13.10 -19.11
CA GLN A 70 6.70 -13.51 -18.11
C GLN A 70 7.36 -14.13 -16.86
N LYS A 71 8.35 -15.01 -17.03
CA LYS A 71 9.11 -15.58 -15.90
C LYS A 71 9.82 -14.50 -15.08
N VAL A 72 10.50 -13.57 -15.75
CA VAL A 72 11.23 -12.48 -15.09
C VAL A 72 10.27 -11.57 -14.33
N SER A 73 9.12 -11.23 -14.91
CA SER A 73 8.10 -10.40 -14.25
C SER A 73 7.46 -11.10 -13.03
N ALA A 74 7.22 -12.41 -13.11
CA ALA A 74 6.73 -13.21 -11.99
C ALA A 74 7.73 -13.22 -10.83
N ILE A 75 9.01 -13.53 -11.12
CA ILE A 75 10.10 -13.52 -10.12
C ILE A 75 10.24 -12.14 -9.49
N ARG A 76 10.20 -11.07 -10.30
CA ARG A 76 10.28 -9.68 -9.80
C ARG A 76 9.15 -9.36 -8.84
N THR A 77 7.93 -9.80 -9.14
CA THR A 77 6.75 -9.61 -8.29
C THR A 77 6.90 -10.36 -6.97
N GLU A 78 7.38 -11.60 -7.01
CA GLU A 78 7.63 -12.40 -5.81
C GLU A 78 8.68 -11.76 -4.89
N ILE A 79 9.80 -11.30 -5.47
CA ILE A 79 10.85 -10.59 -4.72
C ILE A 79 10.28 -9.33 -4.06
N GLN A 80 9.46 -8.56 -4.78
CA GLN A 80 8.83 -7.36 -4.23
C GLN A 80 7.87 -7.70 -3.08
N GLU A 81 7.03 -8.72 -3.21
CA GLU A 81 6.11 -9.15 -2.16
C GLU A 81 6.84 -9.72 -0.94
N LYS A 82 7.92 -10.47 -1.13
CA LYS A 82 8.79 -10.95 -0.06
C LYS A 82 9.47 -9.78 0.66
N GLY A 83 9.97 -8.79 -0.09
CA GLY A 83 10.53 -7.56 0.45
C GLY A 83 9.54 -6.78 1.32
N LYS A 84 8.30 -6.59 0.83
CA LYS A 84 7.21 -5.97 1.62
C LYS A 84 6.86 -6.76 2.88
N SER A 85 6.86 -8.09 2.80
CA SER A 85 6.59 -8.98 3.94
C SER A 85 7.67 -8.87 5.01
N ASN A 86 8.94 -8.92 4.61
CA ASN A 86 10.08 -8.81 5.51
C ASN A 86 10.14 -7.42 6.17
N ALA A 87 9.89 -6.36 5.41
CA ALA A 87 9.83 -5.01 5.94
C ALA A 87 8.72 -4.85 7.00
N LEU A 88 7.54 -5.44 6.75
CA LEU A 88 6.43 -5.41 7.70
C LEU A 88 6.77 -6.19 8.99
N ALA A 89 7.37 -7.38 8.87
CA ALA A 89 7.81 -8.17 10.02
C ALA A 89 8.88 -7.44 10.84
N GLY A 90 9.86 -6.82 10.18
CA GLY A 90 10.88 -5.99 10.84
C GLY A 90 10.29 -4.78 11.56
N ASN A 91 9.32 -4.10 10.95
CA ASN A 91 8.62 -2.98 11.57
C ASN A 91 7.80 -3.41 12.79
N LEU A 92 7.15 -4.57 12.72
CA LEU A 92 6.42 -5.15 13.84
C LEU A 92 7.35 -5.50 15.00
N ALA A 93 8.46 -6.19 14.73
CA ALA A 93 9.44 -6.53 15.75
C ALA A 93 10.01 -5.29 16.45
N ARG A 94 10.32 -4.23 15.69
CA ARG A 94 10.73 -2.93 16.25
C ARG A 94 9.63 -2.31 17.13
N ALA A 95 8.38 -2.34 16.68
CA ALA A 95 7.26 -1.80 17.45
C ALA A 95 7.00 -2.60 18.74
N GLU A 96 7.20 -3.92 18.73
CA GLU A 96 7.08 -4.78 19.91
C GLU A 96 8.23 -4.53 20.90
N ALA A 97 9.46 -4.33 20.41
CA ALA A 97 10.59 -3.93 21.25
C ALA A 97 10.36 -2.55 21.88
N GLU A 98 9.88 -1.57 21.11
CA GLU A 98 9.48 -0.26 21.64
C GLU A 98 8.39 -0.39 22.72
N LEU A 99 7.37 -1.22 22.47
CA LEU A 99 6.30 -1.47 23.44
C LEU A 99 6.86 -2.07 24.74
N ALA A 100 7.77 -3.05 24.65
CA ALA A 100 8.40 -3.67 25.82
C ALA A 100 9.20 -2.65 26.64
N VAL A 101 9.97 -1.77 25.99
CA VAL A 101 10.73 -0.71 26.65
C VAL A 101 9.81 0.27 27.38
N VAL A 102 8.71 0.69 26.74
CA VAL A 102 7.77 1.64 27.37
C VAL A 102 6.95 0.95 28.48
N GLN A 103 6.60 -0.32 28.32
CA GLN A 103 5.92 -1.11 29.35
C GLN A 103 6.81 -1.30 30.58
N ALA A 104 8.09 -1.62 30.39
CA ALA A 104 9.05 -1.71 31.51
C ALA A 104 9.19 -0.40 32.29
N LYS A 105 9.12 0.75 31.61
CA LYS A 105 9.10 2.08 32.27
C LYS A 105 7.84 2.30 33.11
N LEU A 106 6.70 1.77 32.66
CA LEU A 106 5.43 1.83 33.39
C LEU A 106 5.46 0.94 34.63
N ASP A 107 5.96 -0.28 34.47
CA ASP A 107 6.00 -1.29 35.54
C ASP A 107 6.94 -0.86 36.69
N GLY A 108 8.00 -0.11 36.35
CA GLY A 108 8.95 0.46 37.29
C GLY A 108 9.92 -0.57 37.88
N GLY A 109 10.94 -0.09 38.60
CA GLY A 109 11.86 -0.96 39.33
C GLY A 109 11.25 -1.50 40.63
N VAL A 110 11.68 -2.67 41.10
CA VAL A 110 11.22 -3.27 42.37
C VAL A 110 11.55 -2.36 43.58
N GLU A 111 12.65 -1.61 43.51
CA GLU A 111 13.11 -0.69 44.56
C GLU A 111 12.65 0.77 44.37
N GLU A 112 11.72 1.02 43.44
CA GLU A 112 11.31 2.38 43.12
C GLU A 112 10.36 2.96 44.18
N VAL A 113 10.59 4.23 44.55
CA VAL A 113 9.78 4.94 45.56
C VAL A 113 8.30 4.94 45.12
N PRO A 114 7.34 4.54 46.00
CA PRO A 114 5.93 4.40 45.66
C PRO A 114 5.31 5.65 44.99
N LEU A 115 5.76 6.83 45.39
CA LEU A 115 5.30 8.11 44.86
C LEU A 115 5.71 8.35 43.40
N ALA A 116 6.90 7.89 43.00
CA ALA A 116 7.37 7.97 41.61
C ALA A 116 6.62 6.98 40.71
N LYS A 117 6.23 5.82 41.25
CA LYS A 117 5.36 4.85 40.57
C LYS A 117 3.95 5.41 40.34
N PHE A 118 3.39 6.08 41.34
CA PHE A 118 2.09 6.74 41.26
C PHE A 118 2.04 7.81 40.15
N ALA A 119 3.11 8.59 39.97
CA ALA A 119 3.20 9.62 38.93
C ALA A 119 3.02 9.07 37.49
N ARG A 120 3.22 7.75 37.30
CA ARG A 120 3.17 7.07 36.00
C ARG A 120 1.85 6.38 35.71
N ILE A 121 0.95 6.30 36.69
CA ILE A 121 -0.30 5.55 36.55
C ILE A 121 -1.48 6.52 36.57
N ARG A 122 -2.47 6.27 35.72
CA ARG A 122 -3.77 6.90 35.75
C ARG A 122 -4.67 6.19 36.74
N LEU A 123 -5.22 6.94 37.70
CA LEU A 123 -6.22 6.42 38.65
C LEU A 123 -7.64 6.64 38.13
N ILE A 124 -7.86 7.74 37.43
CA ILE A 124 -9.17 8.08 36.87
C ILE A 124 -9.13 7.87 35.36
N SER A 125 -9.91 6.91 34.87
CA SER A 125 -10.03 6.62 33.43
C SER A 125 -10.68 7.77 32.67
N ASN A 126 -10.52 7.79 31.33
CA ASN A 126 -11.17 8.78 30.46
C ASN A 126 -12.70 8.80 30.65
N THR A 127 -13.31 7.64 30.93
CA THR A 127 -14.76 7.47 31.10
C THR A 127 -15.31 8.32 32.22
N PHE A 128 -14.59 8.44 33.34
CA PHE A 128 -15.00 9.27 34.47
C PHE A 128 -14.47 10.70 34.36
N TYR A 129 -13.28 10.86 33.78
CA TYR A 129 -12.62 12.14 33.68
C TYR A 129 -13.43 13.20 32.90
N LEU A 130 -13.99 12.84 31.74
CA LEU A 130 -14.75 13.77 30.90
C LEU A 130 -16.05 14.25 31.57
N PRO A 131 -16.90 13.38 32.16
CA PRO A 131 -18.04 13.82 32.96
C PRO A 131 -17.67 14.74 34.12
N PHE A 132 -16.57 14.46 34.83
CA PHE A 132 -16.11 15.34 35.92
C PHE A 132 -15.71 16.72 35.41
N LEU A 133 -14.97 16.83 34.30
CA LEU A 133 -14.65 18.12 33.70
C LEU A 133 -15.90 18.90 33.29
N PHE A 134 -16.89 18.21 32.72
CA PHE A 134 -18.15 18.84 32.32
C PHE A 134 -18.92 19.37 33.55
N LEU A 135 -18.99 18.59 34.63
CA LEU A 135 -19.62 19.01 35.89
C LEU A 135 -18.89 20.20 36.52
N LEU A 136 -17.57 20.18 36.54
CA LEU A 136 -16.74 21.29 37.03
C LEU A 136 -16.98 22.55 36.20
N PHE A 137 -17.08 22.44 34.88
CA PHE A 137 -17.39 23.56 34.00
C PHE A 137 -18.77 24.15 34.27
N ILE A 138 -19.81 23.32 34.43
CA ILE A 138 -21.16 23.79 34.77
C ILE A 138 -21.15 24.52 36.12
N GLY A 139 -20.50 23.95 37.13
CA GLY A 139 -20.42 24.57 38.45
C GLY A 139 -19.66 25.90 38.42
N GLU A 140 -18.51 25.92 37.76
CA GLU A 140 -17.71 27.14 37.59
C GLU A 140 -18.48 28.22 36.83
N PHE A 141 -19.18 27.85 35.74
CA PHE A 141 -20.03 28.74 34.98
C PHE A 141 -21.14 29.34 35.84
N THR A 142 -21.83 28.50 36.61
CA THR A 142 -22.94 28.91 37.47
C THR A 142 -22.49 29.86 38.58
N ILE A 143 -21.33 29.61 39.19
CA ILE A 143 -20.76 30.47 40.25
C ILE A 143 -20.19 31.77 39.66
N THR A 144 -19.71 31.75 38.42
CA THR A 144 -19.06 32.90 37.77
C THR A 144 -20.08 33.85 37.12
N ALA A 145 -21.20 33.33 36.60
CA ALA A 145 -22.20 34.11 35.87
C ALA A 145 -22.73 35.36 36.61
N PRO A 146 -23.09 35.27 37.91
CA PRO A 146 -23.59 36.43 38.64
C PRO A 146 -22.57 37.57 38.68
N ALA A 147 -21.28 37.27 38.83
CA ALA A 147 -20.23 38.28 38.91
C ALA A 147 -20.13 39.13 37.64
N PHE A 148 -20.22 38.49 36.46
CA PHE A 148 -20.14 39.20 35.19
C PHE A 148 -21.44 39.90 34.79
N ARG A 149 -22.60 39.40 35.25
CA ARG A 149 -23.85 40.14 35.13
C ARG A 149 -23.75 41.49 35.85
N ILE A 150 -23.25 41.47 37.09
CA ILE A 150 -23.04 42.70 37.88
C ILE A 150 -22.01 43.62 37.20
N LEU A 151 -20.84 43.09 36.82
CA LEU A 151 -19.75 43.89 36.23
C LEU A 151 -20.14 44.56 34.91
N LEU A 152 -20.98 43.92 34.11
CA LEU A 152 -21.33 44.40 32.77
C LEU A 152 -22.72 45.06 32.71
N GLY A 153 -23.29 45.40 33.88
CA GLY A 153 -24.56 46.13 33.99
C GLY A 153 -25.76 45.32 33.48
N GLU A 154 -25.85 44.05 33.87
CA GLU A 154 -26.95 43.12 33.57
C GLU A 154 -27.18 42.86 32.06
N LYS A 155 -26.20 43.18 31.21
CA LYS A 155 -26.23 42.83 29.78
C LYS A 155 -26.04 41.32 29.61
N VAL A 156 -27.15 40.61 29.38
CA VAL A 156 -27.19 39.13 29.32
C VAL A 156 -26.22 38.56 28.28
N GLY A 157 -26.19 39.08 27.05
CA GLY A 157 -25.31 38.56 25.99
C GLY A 157 -23.82 38.64 26.33
N PRO A 158 -23.26 39.85 26.52
CA PRO A 158 -21.85 40.04 26.88
C PRO A 158 -21.45 39.31 28.17
N SER A 159 -22.29 39.32 29.21
CA SER A 159 -22.00 38.65 30.47
C SER A 159 -21.90 37.13 30.33
N LEU A 160 -22.75 36.50 29.53
CA LEU A 160 -22.67 35.06 29.28
C LEU A 160 -21.41 34.68 28.50
N ILE A 161 -21.02 35.48 27.50
CA ILE A 161 -19.81 35.22 26.70
C ILE A 161 -18.56 35.29 27.59
N VAL A 162 -18.44 36.34 28.41
CA VAL A 162 -17.29 36.52 29.30
C VAL A 162 -17.28 35.43 30.38
N THR A 163 -18.45 35.07 30.93
CA THR A 163 -18.56 33.96 31.87
C THR A 163 -18.07 32.65 31.26
N LEU A 164 -18.53 32.32 30.04
CA LEU A 164 -18.11 31.11 29.33
C LEU A 164 -16.58 31.06 29.16
N ALA A 165 -15.99 32.18 28.74
CA ALA A 165 -14.55 32.29 28.55
C ALA A 165 -13.78 32.10 29.86
N VAL A 166 -14.18 32.80 30.92
CA VAL A 166 -13.50 32.75 32.22
C VAL A 166 -13.66 31.40 32.89
N SER A 167 -14.85 30.79 32.84
CA SER A 167 -15.07 29.45 33.38
C SER A 167 -14.29 28.38 32.60
N GLY A 168 -14.22 28.49 31.27
CA GLY A 168 -13.40 27.61 30.44
C GLY A 168 -11.90 27.74 30.75
N LEU A 169 -11.41 28.97 30.90
CA LEU A 169 -10.02 29.24 31.25
C LEU A 169 -9.68 28.81 32.68
N SER A 170 -10.61 28.96 33.63
CA SER A 170 -10.44 28.52 35.03
C SER A 170 -10.32 26.99 35.13
N VAL A 171 -11.23 26.26 34.49
CA VAL A 171 -11.16 24.78 34.40
C VAL A 171 -9.91 24.34 33.63
N GLY A 172 -9.56 25.03 32.54
CA GLY A 172 -8.33 24.79 31.80
C GLY A 172 -7.07 25.01 32.63
N ALA A 173 -7.01 26.09 33.42
CA ALA A 173 -5.91 26.39 34.31
C ALA A 173 -5.78 25.33 35.40
N ALA A 174 -6.90 24.93 36.04
CA ALA A 174 -6.93 23.83 36.99
C ALA A 174 -6.41 22.53 36.37
N HIS A 175 -6.80 22.24 35.13
CA HIS A 175 -6.36 21.06 34.40
C HIS A 175 -4.84 21.03 34.20
N ILE A 176 -4.29 22.10 33.64
CA ILE A 176 -2.86 22.18 33.32
C ILE A 176 -2.04 22.23 34.62
N LEU A 177 -2.53 22.88 35.69
CA LEU A 177 -1.90 22.85 37.01
C LEU A 177 -1.87 21.44 37.61
N GLY A 178 -2.94 20.65 37.48
CA GLY A 178 -2.96 19.25 37.91
C GLY A 178 -1.93 18.38 37.18
N ILE A 179 -1.81 18.56 35.86
CA ILE A 179 -0.76 17.93 35.05
C ILE A 179 0.63 18.35 35.53
N TYR A 180 0.83 19.66 35.72
CA TYR A 180 2.09 20.24 36.18
C TYR A 180 2.52 19.63 37.52
N PHE A 181 1.63 19.63 38.53
CA PHE A 181 1.93 19.04 39.83
C PHE A 181 2.27 17.56 39.72
N LYS A 182 1.56 16.78 38.89
CA LYS A 182 1.92 15.38 38.68
C LYS A 182 3.30 15.22 38.05
N SER A 183 3.63 16.08 37.10
CA SER A 183 4.93 16.04 36.42
C SER A 183 6.10 16.37 37.34
N LEU A 184 5.89 17.10 38.45
CA LEU A 184 6.93 17.36 39.46
C LEU A 184 7.34 16.09 40.23
N PHE A 185 6.46 15.09 40.30
CA PHE A 185 6.77 13.80 40.92
C PHE A 185 7.53 12.84 39.99
N ASP A 186 7.67 13.17 38.71
CA ASP A 186 8.46 12.39 37.77
C ASP A 186 9.95 12.78 37.83
N ARG A 187 10.70 12.05 38.66
CA ARG A 187 12.15 12.24 38.84
C ARG A 187 12.97 11.99 37.57
N ASN A 188 12.46 11.21 36.61
CA ASN A 188 13.19 10.91 35.38
C ASN A 188 13.18 12.09 34.39
N ARG A 189 12.36 13.12 34.64
CA ARG A 189 12.18 14.28 33.76
C ARG A 189 12.09 15.57 34.58
N PRO A 190 13.20 15.99 35.23
CA PRO A 190 13.21 17.19 36.04
C PRO A 190 12.80 18.41 35.20
N LYS A 191 11.99 19.29 35.79
CA LYS A 191 11.49 20.50 35.13
C LYS A 191 12.43 21.67 35.39
N SER A 192 12.60 22.53 34.39
CA SER A 192 13.44 23.72 34.51
C SER A 192 12.82 24.77 35.45
N GLY A 193 13.66 25.63 36.03
CA GLY A 193 13.18 26.73 36.88
C GLY A 193 12.21 27.68 36.14
N VAL A 194 12.43 27.92 34.85
CA VAL A 194 11.53 28.72 34.00
C VAL A 194 10.16 28.07 33.89
N TYR A 195 10.11 26.75 33.69
CA TYR A 195 8.85 26.01 33.64
C TYR A 195 8.08 26.18 34.95
N ASN A 196 8.74 26.04 36.10
CA ASN A 196 8.11 26.22 37.41
C ASN A 196 7.60 27.66 37.61
N ALA A 197 8.37 28.67 37.18
CA ALA A 197 7.99 30.07 37.26
C ALA A 197 6.73 30.40 36.45
N MET A 198 6.61 29.87 35.22
CA MET A 198 5.42 30.06 34.38
C MET A 198 4.16 29.52 35.07
N PHE A 199 4.23 28.32 35.65
CA PHE A 199 3.10 27.72 36.36
C PHE A 199 2.77 28.44 37.67
N ALA A 200 3.77 28.97 38.36
CA ALA A 200 3.55 29.83 39.52
C ALA A 200 2.79 31.11 39.15
N VAL A 201 3.15 31.76 38.04
CA VAL A 201 2.43 32.95 37.53
C VAL A 201 0.97 32.62 37.21
N VAL A 202 0.72 31.49 36.53
CA VAL A 202 -0.66 31.03 36.26
C VAL A 202 -1.45 30.82 37.55
N GLY A 203 -0.84 30.19 38.57
CA GLY A 203 -1.46 29.99 39.88
C GLY A 203 -1.81 31.31 40.59
N VAL A 204 -0.89 32.27 40.58
CA VAL A 204 -1.11 33.60 41.19
C VAL A 204 -2.23 34.35 40.49
N LEU A 205 -2.25 34.36 39.14
CA LEU A 205 -3.30 35.01 38.37
C LEU A 205 -4.67 34.37 38.64
N LEU A 206 -4.73 33.03 38.70
CA LEU A 206 -5.96 32.30 39.00
C LEU A 206 -6.51 32.67 40.39
N ILE A 207 -5.65 32.66 41.42
CA ILE A 207 -6.05 33.06 42.79
C ILE A 207 -6.51 34.53 42.82
N GLY A 208 -5.81 35.41 42.11
CA GLY A 208 -6.19 36.82 41.96
C GLY A 208 -7.58 36.99 41.35
N THR A 209 -7.86 36.31 40.24
CA THR A 209 -9.17 36.32 39.58
C THR A 209 -10.27 35.79 40.49
N ILE A 210 -10.05 34.67 41.19
CA ILE A 210 -11.01 34.09 42.12
C ILE A 210 -11.35 35.07 43.24
N THR A 211 -10.31 35.67 43.83
CA THR A 211 -10.46 36.61 44.95
C THR A 211 -11.23 37.86 44.53
N PHE A 212 -10.92 38.39 43.34
CA PHE A 212 -11.58 39.55 42.76
C PHE A 212 -13.06 39.29 42.46
N LEU A 213 -13.37 38.22 41.72
CA LEU A 213 -14.77 37.87 41.37
C LEU A 213 -15.60 37.51 42.61
N SER A 214 -14.97 36.87 43.61
CA SER A 214 -15.63 36.59 44.89
C SER A 214 -16.00 37.87 45.64
N ASN A 215 -15.20 38.93 45.53
CA ASN A 215 -15.51 40.20 46.17
C ASN A 215 -16.73 40.87 45.55
N ILE A 216 -16.82 40.85 44.22
CA ILE A 216 -17.97 41.37 43.48
C ILE A 216 -19.25 40.63 43.87
N ARG A 217 -19.21 39.29 43.87
CA ARG A 217 -20.35 38.48 44.31
C ARG A 217 -20.71 38.74 45.76
N GLY A 218 -19.71 38.76 46.64
CA GLY A 218 -19.90 38.98 48.07
C GLY A 218 -20.63 40.28 48.36
N ARG A 219 -20.20 41.39 47.75
CA ARG A 219 -20.84 42.71 47.90
C ARG A 219 -22.28 42.72 47.39
N ASN A 220 -22.54 42.14 46.22
CA ASN A 220 -23.89 42.15 45.64
C ASN A 220 -24.87 41.25 46.39
N SER A 221 -24.40 40.10 46.89
CA SER A 221 -25.23 39.15 47.64
C SER A 221 -25.60 39.64 49.05
N VAL A 222 -24.98 40.72 49.56
CA VAL A 222 -25.37 41.31 50.85
C VAL A 222 -26.84 41.73 50.83
N LEU A 223 -27.28 42.34 49.72
CA LEU A 223 -28.64 42.85 49.53
C LEU A 223 -29.71 41.75 49.55
N THR A 224 -29.33 40.51 49.23
CA THR A 224 -30.22 39.35 49.16
C THR A 224 -29.98 38.33 50.29
N SER A 225 -28.99 38.58 51.16
CA SER A 225 -28.60 37.72 52.30
C SER A 225 -29.50 37.90 53.54
N GLY A 226 -30.82 37.83 53.33
CA GLY A 226 -31.82 38.02 54.39
C GLY A 226 -31.70 37.04 55.57
N ASN A 227 -31.09 35.88 55.35
CA ASN A 227 -30.91 34.83 56.37
C ASN A 227 -29.69 35.05 57.28
N LEU A 228 -28.85 36.05 57.02
CA LEU A 228 -27.72 36.41 57.88
C LEU A 228 -28.15 37.52 58.87
N THR A 229 -29.19 37.27 59.65
CA THR A 229 -29.70 38.21 60.66
C THR A 229 -28.71 38.26 61.84
N GLY A 230 -28.23 39.46 62.19
CA GLY A 230 -27.27 39.66 63.29
C GLY A 230 -25.83 40.01 62.89
N MET A 231 -25.48 39.99 61.61
CA MET A 231 -24.19 40.52 61.13
C MET A 231 -24.29 41.96 60.66
N SER A 232 -23.27 42.78 60.96
CA SER A 232 -23.08 44.08 60.33
C SER A 232 -22.88 43.94 58.82
N GLU A 233 -23.13 44.99 58.06
CA GLU A 233 -22.98 44.99 56.60
C GLU A 233 -21.55 44.60 56.17
N ASN A 234 -20.53 45.17 56.82
CA ASN A 234 -19.13 44.80 56.61
C ASN A 234 -18.85 43.33 56.96
N GLY A 235 -19.48 42.80 58.02
CA GLY A 235 -19.40 41.39 58.38
C GLY A 235 -20.00 40.47 57.32
N LYS A 236 -21.14 40.85 56.74
CA LYS A 236 -21.78 40.10 55.63
C LYS A 236 -20.91 40.11 54.38
N ILE A 237 -20.33 41.26 54.02
CA ILE A 237 -19.41 41.36 52.86
C ILE A 237 -18.23 40.42 53.03
N PHE A 238 -17.57 40.46 54.20
CA PHE A 238 -16.42 39.61 54.48
C PHE A 238 -16.79 38.11 54.45
N TYR A 239 -17.88 37.73 55.11
CA TYR A 239 -18.35 36.36 55.14
C TYR A 239 -18.65 35.83 53.73
N LEU A 240 -19.43 36.57 52.93
CA LEU A 240 -19.81 36.16 51.58
C LEU A 240 -18.59 36.15 50.63
N TRP A 241 -17.67 37.10 50.77
CA TRP A 241 -16.40 37.09 50.04
C TRP A 241 -15.58 35.83 50.35
N ALA A 242 -15.42 35.49 51.63
CA ALA A 242 -14.70 34.29 52.06
C ALA A 242 -15.41 33.03 51.57
N PHE A 243 -16.74 32.96 51.69
CA PHE A 243 -17.56 31.85 51.23
C PHE A 243 -17.38 31.59 49.72
N TYR A 244 -17.56 32.62 48.88
CA TYR A 244 -17.41 32.46 47.43
C TYR A 244 -15.96 32.14 47.03
N THR A 245 -14.97 32.68 47.75
CA THR A 245 -13.55 32.39 47.51
C THR A 245 -13.26 30.91 47.80
N LEU A 246 -13.68 30.41 48.97
CA LEU A 246 -13.51 29.01 49.36
C LEU A 246 -14.26 28.06 48.42
N LEU A 247 -15.48 28.41 48.02
CA LEU A 247 -16.26 27.61 47.09
C LEU A 247 -15.53 27.48 45.75
N GLN A 248 -15.08 28.59 45.16
CA GLN A 248 -14.41 28.55 43.86
C GLN A 248 -13.02 27.90 43.94
N LEU A 249 -12.28 28.09 45.05
CA LEU A 249 -11.04 27.34 45.32
C LEU A 249 -11.30 25.83 45.44
N THR A 250 -12.45 25.41 45.97
CA THR A 250 -12.82 23.99 46.03
C THR A 250 -13.01 23.40 44.65
N PHE A 251 -13.73 24.10 43.75
CA PHE A 251 -13.90 23.66 42.36
C PHE A 251 -12.56 23.54 41.62
N VAL A 252 -11.71 24.56 41.72
CA VAL A 252 -10.36 24.54 41.13
C VAL A 252 -9.50 23.44 41.76
N GLY A 253 -9.52 23.28 43.08
CA GLY A 253 -8.77 22.26 43.80
C GLY A 253 -9.17 20.84 43.39
N VAL A 254 -10.47 20.57 43.25
CA VAL A 254 -10.99 19.31 42.73
C VAL A 254 -10.57 19.11 41.28
N GLY A 255 -10.63 20.14 40.43
CA GLY A 255 -10.16 20.08 39.05
C GLY A 255 -8.67 19.74 38.93
N ILE A 256 -7.84 20.35 39.77
CA ILE A 256 -6.41 20.05 39.90
C ILE A 256 -6.22 18.58 40.33
N ALA A 257 -6.91 18.13 41.38
CA ALA A 257 -6.78 16.78 41.91
C ALA A 257 -7.22 15.70 40.92
N ILE A 258 -8.35 15.90 40.23
CA ILE A 258 -8.83 14.97 39.20
C ILE A 258 -7.88 14.93 38.01
N SER A 259 -7.37 16.08 37.57
CA SER A 259 -6.39 16.16 36.47
C SER A 259 -5.07 15.50 36.83
N PHE A 260 -4.62 15.69 38.07
CA PHE A 260 -3.48 14.99 38.65
C PHE A 260 -3.72 13.47 38.64
N MET A 261 -4.87 12.99 39.13
CA MET A 261 -5.17 11.56 39.11
C MET A 261 -5.33 10.98 37.70
N HIS A 262 -5.74 11.79 36.73
CA HIS A 262 -5.96 11.38 35.34
C HIS A 262 -4.69 11.34 34.48
N TYR A 263 -3.79 12.30 34.68
CA TYR A 263 -2.63 12.46 33.79
C TYR A 263 -1.65 11.29 33.95
N SER A 264 -1.26 10.65 32.85
CA SER A 264 -0.08 9.79 32.81
C SER A 264 0.49 9.81 31.39
N GLU A 265 1.71 10.32 31.25
CA GLU A 265 2.40 10.34 29.97
C GLU A 265 2.85 8.93 29.56
N ILE A 266 3.33 8.13 30.50
CA ILE A 266 3.87 6.80 30.25
C ILE A 266 2.75 5.83 29.86
N GLU A 267 1.62 5.85 30.57
CA GLU A 267 0.47 5.02 30.22
C GLU A 267 -0.12 5.41 28.85
N SER A 268 -0.12 6.71 28.54
CA SER A 268 -0.50 7.21 27.20
C SER A 268 0.50 6.76 26.12
N ALA A 269 1.79 6.67 26.44
CA ALA A 269 2.82 6.12 25.55
C ALA A 269 2.63 4.62 25.34
N VAL A 270 2.34 3.84 26.39
CA VAL A 270 2.00 2.41 26.29
C VAL A 270 0.79 2.21 25.40
N ALA A 271 -0.29 2.98 25.60
CA ALA A 271 -1.49 2.87 24.78
C ALA A 271 -1.22 3.18 23.29
N ARG A 272 -0.38 4.18 22.98
CA ARG A 272 0.06 4.47 21.61
C ARG A 272 0.90 3.32 21.03
N ALA A 273 1.85 2.78 21.78
CA ALA A 273 2.66 1.66 21.36
C ALA A 273 1.81 0.40 21.11
N LYS A 274 0.86 0.08 22.00
CA LYS A 274 -0.11 -1.02 21.83
C LYS A 274 -0.92 -0.87 20.55
N ARG A 275 -1.42 0.34 20.24
CA ARG A 275 -2.14 0.62 18.98
C ARG A 275 -1.26 0.42 17.76
N LYS A 276 0.00 0.87 17.80
CA LYS A 276 0.97 0.67 16.71
C LYS A 276 1.21 -0.82 16.45
N VAL A 277 1.48 -1.61 17.50
CA VAL A 277 1.66 -3.07 17.42
C VAL A 277 0.40 -3.74 16.87
N TRP A 278 -0.78 -3.39 17.41
CA TRP A 278 -2.05 -3.94 16.95
C TRP A 278 -2.28 -3.68 15.46
N PHE A 279 -2.04 -2.44 14.99
CA PHE A 279 -2.19 -2.08 13.59
C PHE A 279 -1.25 -2.85 12.67
N LEU A 280 0.04 -2.95 13.04
CA LEU A 280 1.03 -3.70 12.27
C LEU A 280 0.70 -5.20 12.23
N ARG A 281 0.26 -5.77 13.35
CA ARG A 281 -0.17 -7.17 13.44
C ARG A 281 -1.41 -7.43 12.61
N TYR A 282 -2.37 -6.50 12.62
CA TYR A 282 -3.54 -6.54 11.75
C TYR A 282 -3.15 -6.55 10.26
N LEU A 283 -2.22 -5.68 9.85
CA LEU A 283 -1.71 -5.66 8.46
C LEU A 283 -1.01 -6.96 8.09
N GLN A 284 -0.21 -7.53 9.01
CA GLN A 284 0.50 -8.79 8.78
C GLN A 284 -0.50 -9.95 8.62
N ASN A 285 -1.48 -10.05 9.52
CA ASN A 285 -2.51 -11.07 9.45
C ASN A 285 -3.33 -10.94 8.17
N ARG A 286 -3.75 -9.72 7.80
CA ARG A 286 -4.48 -9.47 6.56
C ARG A 286 -3.69 -9.91 5.32
N ARG A 287 -2.38 -9.65 5.28
CA ARG A 287 -1.51 -10.09 4.18
C ARG A 287 -1.36 -11.61 4.16
N ASN A 288 -1.15 -12.25 5.30
CA ASN A 288 -1.04 -13.70 5.40
C ASN A 288 -2.34 -14.38 4.96
N SER A 289 -3.50 -13.85 5.38
CA SER A 289 -4.81 -14.32 4.92
C SER A 289 -5.02 -14.09 3.42
N ALA A 290 -4.57 -12.96 2.88
CA ALA A 290 -4.64 -12.70 1.44
C ALA A 290 -3.80 -13.70 0.64
N LYS A 291 -2.55 -13.98 1.08
CA LYS A 291 -1.70 -15.01 0.49
C LYS A 291 -2.40 -16.38 0.48
N LEU A 292 -2.91 -16.79 1.64
CA LEU A 292 -3.60 -18.06 1.82
C LEU A 292 -4.87 -18.17 0.94
N LYS A 293 -5.64 -17.08 0.80
CA LYS A 293 -6.83 -17.04 -0.06
C LYS A 293 -6.51 -16.99 -1.55
N SER A 294 -5.41 -16.34 -1.92
CA SER A 294 -5.00 -16.20 -3.33
C SER A 294 -4.40 -17.48 -3.91
N GLY A 295 -4.15 -18.51 -3.10
CA GLY A 295 -3.36 -19.67 -3.53
C GLY A 295 -1.96 -19.28 -4.00
N ALA A 296 -1.47 -18.08 -3.67
CA ALA A 296 -0.19 -17.54 -4.10
C ALA A 296 0.99 -18.07 -3.27
N SER A 297 0.86 -19.27 -2.69
CA SER A 297 1.97 -20.21 -2.70
C SER A 297 2.05 -20.70 -4.14
N ILE A 298 2.95 -20.10 -4.93
CA ILE A 298 3.33 -20.61 -6.26
C ILE A 298 3.73 -22.10 -6.20
N GLU A 299 4.02 -22.64 -5.01
CA GLU A 299 4.21 -24.06 -4.75
C GLU A 299 2.96 -24.96 -4.88
N GLU A 300 1.72 -24.43 -4.85
CA GLU A 300 0.52 -25.29 -4.74
C GLU A 300 -0.50 -25.16 -5.89
N SER A 301 -0.47 -24.08 -6.67
CA SER A 301 -1.27 -24.00 -7.91
C SER A 301 -0.47 -24.57 -9.08
N ASP A 302 -0.39 -25.90 -9.13
CA ASP A 302 0.25 -26.73 -10.17
C ASP A 302 -0.50 -26.66 -11.53
N ILE A 303 -1.03 -25.49 -11.89
CA ILE A 303 -1.41 -25.19 -13.27
C ILE A 303 -0.11 -24.83 -13.97
N ASP A 304 0.58 -25.89 -14.37
CA ASP A 304 1.82 -25.85 -15.14
C ASP A 304 1.56 -25.22 -16.51
N THR A 305 1.58 -23.88 -16.55
CA THR A 305 1.54 -23.09 -17.78
C THR A 305 2.81 -23.28 -18.62
N SER A 306 3.88 -23.85 -18.04
CA SER A 306 5.06 -24.25 -18.79
C SER A 306 4.69 -25.36 -19.78
N LYS A 307 3.97 -26.40 -19.35
CA LYS A 307 3.48 -27.47 -20.23
C LYS A 307 2.60 -26.97 -21.37
N MET A 308 1.81 -25.91 -21.17
CA MET A 308 1.01 -25.31 -22.25
C MET A 308 1.91 -24.62 -23.28
N HIS A 309 2.87 -23.81 -22.84
CA HIS A 309 3.78 -23.12 -23.76
C HIS A 309 4.78 -24.07 -24.44
N ASP A 310 5.19 -25.15 -23.77
CA ASP A 310 6.04 -26.19 -24.34
C ASP A 310 5.29 -26.93 -25.46
N ARG A 311 3.98 -27.21 -25.27
CA ARG A 311 3.11 -27.71 -26.35
C ARG A 311 2.93 -26.71 -27.48
N GLU A 312 2.81 -25.41 -27.20
CA GLU A 312 2.73 -24.40 -28.27
C GLU A 312 4.01 -24.36 -29.10
N LEU A 313 5.19 -24.48 -28.48
CA LEU A 313 6.47 -24.55 -29.18
C LEU A 313 6.56 -25.81 -30.05
N GLU A 314 6.16 -26.97 -29.53
CA GLU A 314 6.12 -28.24 -30.27
C GLU A 314 5.14 -28.18 -31.46
N VAL A 315 3.99 -27.51 -31.30
CA VAL A 315 3.04 -27.25 -32.39
C VAL A 315 3.66 -26.35 -33.48
N MET A 316 4.48 -25.37 -33.11
CA MET A 316 5.14 -24.49 -34.08
C MET A 316 6.28 -25.19 -34.83
N GLU A 317 7.03 -26.07 -34.16
CA GLU A 317 8.05 -26.90 -34.79
C GLU A 317 7.42 -27.93 -35.76
N SER A 318 6.34 -28.60 -35.34
CA SER A 318 5.61 -29.52 -36.21
C SER A 318 4.99 -28.82 -37.44
N LYS A 319 4.55 -27.56 -37.32
CA LYS A 319 4.13 -26.75 -38.49
C LYS A 319 5.25 -26.52 -39.50
N LYS A 320 6.51 -26.37 -39.08
CA LYS A 320 7.65 -26.24 -39.99
C LYS A 320 7.95 -27.54 -40.74
N ILE A 321 7.85 -28.67 -40.04
CA ILE A 321 8.00 -30.00 -40.66
C ILE A 321 6.90 -30.20 -41.71
N LEU A 322 5.66 -29.86 -41.38
CA LEU A 322 4.55 -29.91 -42.32
C LEU A 322 4.80 -28.99 -43.53
N LEU A 323 5.27 -27.77 -43.32
CA LEU A 323 5.55 -26.81 -44.40
C LEU A 323 6.62 -27.35 -45.38
N ARG A 324 7.65 -28.04 -44.88
CA ARG A 324 8.64 -28.71 -45.74
C ARG A 324 8.02 -29.83 -46.57
N ALA A 325 7.24 -30.69 -45.93
CA ALA A 325 6.55 -31.79 -46.62
C ALA A 325 5.60 -31.26 -47.71
N GLN A 326 4.88 -30.18 -47.43
CA GLN A 326 3.97 -29.54 -48.40
C GLN A 326 4.71 -28.98 -49.62
N TYR A 327 5.88 -28.37 -49.41
CA TYR A 327 6.72 -27.87 -50.51
C TYR A 327 7.25 -29.03 -51.37
N GLU A 328 7.84 -30.04 -50.75
CA GLU A 328 8.37 -31.22 -51.44
C GLU A 328 7.29 -31.93 -52.26
N GLU A 329 6.08 -32.04 -51.70
CA GLU A 329 4.93 -32.61 -52.39
C GLU A 329 4.51 -31.76 -53.60
N ALA A 330 4.45 -30.43 -53.46
CA ALA A 330 4.10 -29.54 -54.57
C ALA A 330 5.15 -29.60 -55.70
N VAL A 331 6.44 -29.68 -55.36
CA VAL A 331 7.52 -29.88 -56.34
C VAL A 331 7.39 -31.24 -57.04
N ALA A 332 7.12 -32.31 -56.30
CA ALA A 332 6.94 -33.64 -56.87
C ALA A 332 5.74 -33.68 -57.84
N VAL A 333 4.62 -33.05 -57.49
CA VAL A 333 3.45 -32.95 -58.36
C VAL A 333 3.74 -32.13 -59.62
N TYR A 334 4.47 -31.01 -59.50
CA TYR A 334 4.94 -30.25 -60.65
C TYR A 334 5.79 -31.11 -61.58
N ARG A 335 6.80 -31.78 -61.01
CA ARG A 335 7.74 -32.64 -61.73
C ARG A 335 7.03 -33.76 -62.49
N ASP A 336 6.17 -34.51 -61.80
CA ASP A 336 5.48 -35.66 -62.40
C ASP A 336 4.55 -35.21 -63.53
N ALA A 337 3.84 -34.10 -63.33
CA ALA A 337 2.97 -33.50 -64.35
C ALA A 337 3.76 -32.95 -65.55
N ASN A 338 4.96 -32.43 -65.30
CA ASN A 338 5.89 -31.97 -66.33
C ASN A 338 6.31 -33.14 -67.21
N ILE A 339 6.97 -34.16 -66.64
CA ILE A 339 7.51 -35.33 -67.34
C ILE A 339 6.43 -36.03 -68.20
N GLN A 340 5.24 -36.25 -67.64
CA GLN A 340 4.13 -36.91 -68.35
C GLN A 340 3.62 -36.13 -69.57
N SER A 341 3.84 -34.82 -69.61
CA SER A 341 3.34 -33.94 -70.67
C SER A 341 4.38 -33.61 -71.75
N ARG A 342 5.63 -34.03 -71.53
CA ARG A 342 6.75 -33.84 -72.45
C ARG A 342 6.67 -34.81 -73.63
N ARG A 343 7.33 -34.43 -74.73
CA ARG A 343 7.55 -35.29 -75.91
C ARG A 343 8.95 -35.89 -75.96
N ASP A 344 9.90 -35.27 -75.26
CA ASP A 344 11.31 -35.66 -75.14
C ASP A 344 11.54 -36.50 -73.88
N GLU A 345 12.54 -37.38 -73.94
CA GLU A 345 12.96 -38.19 -72.79
C GLU A 345 13.84 -37.36 -71.85
N MET A 346 13.24 -36.85 -70.77
CA MET A 346 13.95 -36.17 -69.68
C MET A 346 13.82 -37.00 -68.40
N SER A 347 14.94 -37.25 -67.73
CA SER A 347 14.95 -37.99 -66.45
C SER A 347 14.22 -37.20 -65.36
N GLY A 348 13.37 -37.87 -64.59
CA GLY A 348 12.76 -37.25 -63.40
C GLY A 348 13.75 -36.92 -62.28
N ALA A 349 14.98 -37.42 -62.37
CA ALA A 349 16.07 -37.03 -61.47
C ALA A 349 16.86 -35.81 -61.98
N HIS A 350 16.43 -35.17 -63.07
CA HIS A 350 17.13 -34.02 -63.64
C HIS A 350 17.28 -32.88 -62.61
N ALA A 351 18.48 -32.30 -62.51
CA ALA A 351 18.83 -31.34 -61.46
C ALA A 351 17.86 -30.14 -61.40
N SER A 352 17.42 -29.63 -62.56
CA SER A 352 16.45 -28.52 -62.65
C SER A 352 15.03 -28.84 -62.19
N LEU A 353 14.67 -30.12 -62.04
CA LEU A 353 13.36 -30.60 -61.57
C LEU A 353 13.37 -31.05 -60.10
N GLN A 354 14.53 -31.05 -59.45
CA GLN A 354 14.65 -31.40 -58.03
C GLN A 354 14.20 -30.24 -57.15
N ALA A 355 13.61 -30.58 -56.00
CA ALA A 355 13.29 -29.61 -54.97
C ALA A 355 14.58 -28.95 -54.47
N SER A 356 14.61 -27.62 -54.45
CA SER A 356 15.70 -26.88 -53.82
C SER A 356 15.52 -26.93 -52.31
N GLU A 357 16.64 -26.97 -51.59
CA GLU A 357 16.58 -27.04 -50.13
C GLU A 357 15.82 -25.83 -49.56
N LEU A 358 14.84 -26.10 -48.70
CA LEU A 358 14.19 -25.08 -47.88
C LEU A 358 15.08 -24.79 -46.68
N ASP A 359 16.08 -23.95 -46.93
CA ASP A 359 16.86 -23.37 -45.86
C ASP A 359 16.08 -22.23 -45.23
N PHE A 360 15.54 -22.48 -44.04
CA PHE A 360 14.84 -21.47 -43.25
C PHE A 360 15.82 -20.52 -42.54
N ARG A 361 17.12 -20.84 -42.52
CA ARG A 361 18.17 -20.11 -41.79
C ARG A 361 19.06 -19.24 -42.67
N THR A 362 19.06 -19.40 -43.99
CA THR A 362 20.10 -18.84 -44.87
C THR A 362 19.53 -17.91 -45.92
N SER A 363 20.03 -16.67 -45.90
CA SER A 363 19.34 -15.50 -46.43
C SER A 363 19.76 -14.14 -45.87
N GLY A 364 20.96 -13.97 -45.27
CA GLY A 364 21.59 -12.64 -45.14
C GLY A 364 21.61 -11.92 -43.79
N LEU A 365 21.56 -12.60 -42.63
CA LEU A 365 21.94 -12.01 -41.34
C LEU A 365 22.77 -13.03 -40.53
N GLU A 366 23.99 -13.28 -40.96
CA GLU A 366 25.01 -13.78 -40.03
C GLU A 366 25.31 -12.62 -39.06
N PHE A 367 24.67 -12.62 -37.91
CA PHE A 367 25.10 -11.78 -36.80
C PHE A 367 26.38 -12.39 -36.25
N SER A 368 27.52 -12.00 -36.81
CA SER A 368 28.82 -12.38 -36.27
C SER A 368 28.96 -11.72 -34.90
N THR A 369 28.99 -12.52 -33.84
CA THR A 369 29.28 -12.07 -32.47
C THR A 369 30.69 -11.47 -32.34
N SER A 370 31.53 -11.54 -33.38
CA SER A 370 32.82 -10.84 -33.43
C SER A 370 32.70 -9.31 -33.48
N GLU A 371 31.58 -8.74 -33.94
CA GLU A 371 31.42 -7.28 -34.00
C GLU A 371 31.02 -6.64 -32.67
N LEU A 372 30.50 -7.41 -31.71
CA LEU A 372 30.16 -6.93 -30.36
C LEU A 372 31.35 -6.88 -29.39
N VAL A 373 32.51 -7.41 -29.78
CA VAL A 373 33.73 -7.39 -28.96
C VAL A 373 34.61 -6.16 -29.27
N GLY A 374 34.31 -5.40 -30.33
CA GLY A 374 35.06 -4.23 -30.76
C GLY A 374 34.63 -2.88 -30.16
N ALA A 375 33.51 -2.83 -29.42
CA ALA A 375 33.05 -1.61 -28.76
C ALA A 375 33.21 -1.71 -27.24
N ARG A 376 34.45 -1.59 -26.77
CA ARG A 376 34.76 -1.21 -25.39
C ARG A 376 35.57 0.07 -25.39
#